data_AF-A0A5B0N7J9-F1
#
_entry.id   AF-A0A5B0N7J9-F1
#
_cell.length_a   1.000
_cell.length_b   1.000
_cell.length_c   1.000
_cell.angle_alpha   90.00
_cell.angle_beta   90.00
_cell.angle_gamma   90.00
#
_symmetry.space_group_name_H-M   'P 1'
#
loop_
_entity.id
_entity.type
_entity.pdbx_description
1 polymer ?
#
loop_
_entity_poly.entity_id
_entity_poly.type
_entity_poly.pdbx_seq_one_letter_code
_entity_poly.pdbx_strand_id
1 'polypeptide(L)'
;MNLKKTLESVLQFAAELCEGTFGIAPEWRLSGEVEAEVCFVEMHLQYVLIEVIKNALRATVEHHREVTKTTNPPLPPIEVAVAVERPPRVAVNSKETTDRSLSDAEISKSILCIRIRDHGGGIDPQDLPHVFSYAFSTVGSEDKAKDGMHNQADFDRISYGQEELKSSLGRIAGLGFG
;
A
#
# COMPACT_ATOMS: atom_id res chain seq x y z
N MET A 1 16.16 15.08 0.24
CA MET A 1 14.80 14.71 -0.25
C MET A 1 13.86 14.82 0.94
N ASN A 2 12.63 15.32 0.74
CA ASN A 2 11.69 15.57 1.83
C ASN A 2 10.65 14.42 1.86
N LEU A 3 10.64 13.65 2.96
CA LEU A 3 9.79 12.47 3.11
C LEU A 3 8.30 12.81 2.97
N LYS A 4 7.84 13.88 3.61
CA LYS A 4 6.45 14.34 3.52
C LYS A 4 6.05 14.65 2.09
N LYS A 5 6.87 15.38 1.34
CA LYS A 5 6.58 15.69 -0.06
C LYS A 5 6.46 14.42 -0.91
N THR A 6 7.34 13.44 -0.68
CA THR A 6 7.25 12.13 -1.37
C THR A 6 5.95 11.40 -1.01
N LEU A 7 5.57 11.37 0.28
CA LEU A 7 4.31 10.76 0.74
C LEU A 7 3.09 11.44 0.12
N GLU A 8 3.01 12.77 0.16
CA GLU A 8 1.92 13.55 -0.43
C GLU A 8 1.80 13.31 -1.94
N SER A 9 2.93 13.26 -2.64
CA SER A 9 2.95 13.03 -4.09
C SER A 9 2.44 11.63 -4.45
N VAL A 10 2.85 10.61 -3.68
CA VAL A 10 2.38 9.24 -3.88
C VAL A 10 0.89 9.08 -3.56
N LEU A 11 0.44 9.68 -2.46
CA LEU A 11 -0.97 9.64 -2.05
C LEU A 11 -1.87 10.30 -3.08
N GLN A 12 -1.50 11.49 -3.54
CA GLN A 12 -2.19 12.21 -4.60
C GLN A 12 -2.27 11.37 -5.89
N PHE A 13 -1.14 10.83 -6.33
CA PHE A 13 -1.09 10.01 -7.55
C PHE A 13 -1.99 8.76 -7.44
N ALA A 14 -1.92 8.03 -6.32
CA ALA A 14 -2.75 6.84 -6.12
C ALA A 14 -4.25 7.18 -6.02
N ALA A 15 -4.59 8.33 -5.41
CA ALA A 15 -5.97 8.82 -5.36
C ALA A 15 -6.50 9.19 -6.75
N GLU A 16 -5.72 9.87 -7.59
CA GLU A 16 -6.09 10.17 -8.98
C GLU A 16 -6.34 8.90 -9.80
N LEU A 17 -5.50 7.87 -9.63
CA LEU A 17 -5.75 6.56 -10.24
C LEU A 17 -7.06 5.94 -9.73
N CYS A 18 -7.34 6.10 -8.44
CA CYS A 18 -8.54 5.54 -7.79
C CYS A 18 -9.79 6.24 -8.30
N GLU A 19 -9.79 7.57 -8.36
CA GLU A 19 -10.86 8.36 -8.98
C GLU A 19 -11.03 8.03 -10.46
N GLY A 20 -9.93 7.87 -11.20
CA GLY A 20 -9.99 7.46 -12.60
C GLY A 20 -10.59 6.06 -12.83
N THR A 21 -10.50 5.17 -11.84
CA THR A 21 -10.99 3.78 -11.92
C THR A 21 -12.41 3.64 -11.37
N PHE A 22 -12.68 4.26 -10.22
CA PHE A 22 -13.92 4.10 -9.47
C PHE A 22 -14.83 5.33 -9.55
N GLY A 23 -14.35 6.47 -10.02
CA GLY A 23 -15.07 7.76 -10.01
C GLY A 23 -15.04 8.48 -8.66
N ILE A 24 -14.46 7.86 -7.63
CA ILE A 24 -14.32 8.38 -6.27
C ILE A 24 -13.03 7.83 -5.65
N ALA A 25 -12.46 8.55 -4.68
CA ALA A 25 -11.37 8.06 -3.84
C ALA A 25 -11.55 8.51 -2.38
N PRO A 26 -11.11 7.70 -1.41
CA PRO A 26 -10.96 8.16 -0.03
C PRO A 26 -9.99 9.34 0.08
N GLU A 27 -10.29 10.28 0.96
CA GLU A 27 -9.29 11.25 1.44
C GLU A 27 -8.16 10.52 2.22
N TRP A 28 -7.04 11.21 2.47
CA TRP A 28 -5.97 10.69 3.32
C TRP A 28 -5.62 11.62 4.47
N ARG A 29 -5.06 11.05 5.54
CA ARG A 29 -4.54 11.79 6.69
C ARG A 29 -3.11 11.37 7.00
N LEU A 30 -2.21 12.35 7.02
CA LEU A 30 -0.83 12.17 7.45
C LEU A 30 -0.68 12.48 8.94
N SER A 31 0.06 11.64 9.66
CA SER A 31 0.31 11.80 11.10
C SER A 31 1.69 11.29 11.52
N GLY A 32 2.13 11.65 12.73
CA GLY A 32 3.42 11.24 13.28
C GLY A 32 4.60 12.11 12.80
N GLU A 33 5.78 11.53 12.69
CA GLU A 33 7.04 12.21 12.37
C GLU A 33 7.22 12.45 10.86
N VAL A 34 6.24 13.07 10.21
CA VAL A 34 6.24 13.29 8.75
C VAL A 34 7.35 14.24 8.28
N GLU A 35 7.80 15.13 9.15
CA GLU A 35 8.91 16.06 8.90
C GLU A 35 10.29 15.44 9.23
N ALA A 36 10.36 14.14 9.53
CA ALA A 36 11.63 13.50 9.84
C ALA A 36 12.58 13.52 8.64
N GLU A 37 13.83 13.89 8.92
CA GLU A 37 14.92 13.78 7.95
C GLU A 37 15.50 12.37 8.00
N VAL A 38 15.29 11.63 6.91
CA VAL A 38 15.77 10.25 6.74
C VAL A 38 16.45 10.09 5.39
N CYS A 39 17.47 9.24 5.34
CA CYS A 39 18.13 8.87 4.10
C CYS A 39 17.41 7.67 3.48
N PHE A 40 16.94 7.80 2.23
CA PHE A 40 16.25 6.74 1.50
C PHE A 40 16.46 6.91 -0.01
N VAL A 41 16.23 5.83 -0.76
CA VAL A 41 16.19 5.87 -2.23
C VAL A 41 14.75 6.12 -2.67
N GLU A 42 14.50 7.32 -3.19
CA GLU A 42 13.14 7.81 -3.48
C GLU A 42 12.35 6.87 -4.40
N MET A 43 12.96 6.38 -5.48
CA MET A 43 12.30 5.48 -6.43
C MET A 43 11.76 4.20 -5.77
N HIS A 44 12.54 3.57 -4.89
CA HIS A 44 12.12 2.33 -4.22
C HIS A 44 10.99 2.60 -3.22
N LEU A 45 11.07 3.71 -2.49
CA LEU A 45 10.04 4.07 -1.54
C LEU A 45 8.72 4.40 -2.26
N GLN A 46 8.78 5.18 -3.34
CA GLN A 46 7.60 5.50 -4.16
C GLN A 46 6.94 4.23 -4.69
N TYR A 47 7.72 3.29 -5.24
CA TYR A 47 7.20 2.03 -5.75
C TYR A 47 6.38 1.27 -4.71
N VAL A 48 6.98 1.00 -3.53
CA VAL A 48 6.32 0.24 -2.47
C VAL A 48 5.07 0.97 -1.98
N LEU A 49 5.16 2.29 -1.77
CA LEU A 49 4.05 3.07 -1.26
C LEU A 49 2.88 3.13 -2.25
N ILE A 50 3.13 3.31 -3.55
CA ILE A 50 2.07 3.34 -4.56
C ILE A 50 1.30 2.02 -4.56
N GLU A 51 1.99 0.88 -4.55
CA GLU A 51 1.33 -0.43 -4.55
C GLU A 51 0.47 -0.67 -3.30
N VAL A 52 1.01 -0.37 -2.12
CA VAL A 52 0.25 -0.55 -0.86
C VAL A 52 -0.92 0.43 -0.76
N ILE A 53 -0.75 1.69 -1.18
CA ILE A 53 -1.80 2.70 -1.13
C ILE A 53 -2.91 2.40 -2.14
N LYS A 54 -2.60 1.96 -3.37
CA LYS A 54 -3.61 1.51 -4.34
C LYS A 54 -4.49 0.41 -3.76
N ASN A 55 -3.88 -0.56 -3.07
CA ASN A 55 -4.62 -1.64 -2.43
C ASN A 55 -5.55 -1.13 -1.32
N ALA A 56 -5.07 -0.24 -0.46
CA ALA A 56 -5.85 0.40 0.61
C ALA A 56 -7.04 1.21 0.07
N LEU A 57 -6.82 2.01 -0.97
CA LEU A 57 -7.87 2.81 -1.62
C LEU A 57 -8.93 1.91 -2.26
N ARG A 58 -8.49 0.92 -3.06
CA ARG A 58 -9.38 -0.06 -3.70
C ARG A 58 -10.24 -0.79 -2.68
N ALA A 59 -9.63 -1.36 -1.64
CA ALA A 59 -10.35 -2.13 -0.62
C ALA A 59 -11.39 -1.25 0.08
N THR A 60 -11.03 0.00 0.41
CA THR A 60 -11.97 0.95 1.03
C THR A 60 -13.16 1.23 0.12
N VAL A 61 -12.94 1.53 -1.16
CA VAL A 61 -14.03 1.81 -2.11
C VAL A 61 -14.93 0.59 -2.32
N GLU A 62 -14.35 -0.56 -2.64
CA GLU A 62 -15.10 -1.80 -2.92
C GLU A 62 -15.94 -2.21 -1.70
N HIS A 63 -15.35 -2.23 -0.51
CA HIS A 63 -16.05 -2.58 0.72
C HIS A 63 -17.25 -1.65 0.99
N HIS A 64 -17.05 -0.33 0.90
CA HIS A 64 -18.11 0.62 1.21
C HIS A 64 -19.22 0.60 0.16
N ARG A 65 -18.89 0.39 -1.12
CA ARG A 65 -19.91 0.18 -2.17
C ARG A 65 -20.75 -1.07 -1.89
N GLU A 66 -20.09 -2.14 -1.48
CA GLU A 66 -20.77 -3.40 -1.20
C GLU A 66 -21.68 -3.30 0.04
N VAL A 67 -21.20 -2.68 1.12
CA VAL A 67 -21.98 -2.51 2.36
C VAL A 67 -23.16 -1.55 2.17
N THR A 68 -22.97 -0.46 1.42
CA THR A 68 -24.00 0.59 1.26
C THR A 68 -24.92 0.38 0.05
N LYS A 69 -24.53 -0.50 -0.89
CA LYS A 69 -25.23 -0.75 -2.16
C LYS A 69 -25.42 0.51 -3.01
N THR A 70 -24.47 1.44 -2.96
CA THR A 70 -24.41 2.65 -3.82
C THR A 70 -23.08 2.75 -4.54
N THR A 71 -23.07 3.41 -5.71
CA THR A 71 -21.85 3.69 -6.48
C THR A 71 -21.03 4.84 -5.89
N ASN A 72 -21.63 5.72 -5.09
CA ASN A 72 -20.96 6.86 -4.47
C ASN A 72 -21.21 6.90 -2.94
N PRO A 73 -20.67 5.93 -2.18
CA PRO A 73 -20.75 5.94 -0.73
C PRO A 73 -19.86 7.02 -0.12
N PRO A 74 -20.19 7.53 1.09
CA PRO A 74 -19.22 8.24 1.89
C PRO A 74 -18.05 7.31 2.25
N LEU A 75 -16.82 7.76 2.00
CA LEU A 75 -15.61 6.97 2.23
C LEU A 75 -14.85 7.52 3.45
N PRO A 76 -14.49 6.68 4.43
CA PRO A 76 -13.59 7.08 5.49
C PRO A 76 -12.17 7.29 4.93
N PRO A 77 -11.39 8.22 5.50
CA PRO A 77 -10.04 8.49 5.00
C PRO A 77 -9.09 7.33 5.32
N ILE A 78 -8.10 7.14 4.44
CA ILE A 78 -6.94 6.30 4.77
C ILE A 78 -5.97 7.06 5.69
N GLU A 79 -5.35 6.38 6.64
CA GLU A 79 -4.43 7.01 7.60
C GLU A 79 -3.00 6.53 7.37
N VAL A 80 -2.08 7.46 7.12
CA VAL A 80 -0.65 7.16 7.00
C VAL A 80 0.09 7.79 8.17
N ALA A 81 0.70 6.95 9.00
CA ALA A 81 1.45 7.36 10.17
C ALA A 81 2.94 7.06 9.98
N VAL A 82 3.79 8.06 10.25
CA VAL A 82 5.24 7.93 10.19
C VAL A 82 5.83 7.91 11.60
N ALA A 83 6.75 6.98 11.85
CA ALA A 83 7.53 6.93 13.07
C ALA A 83 8.99 6.61 12.75
N VAL A 84 9.92 7.27 13.43
CA VAL A 84 11.34 6.98 13.30
C VAL A 84 11.86 6.46 14.64
N GLU A 85 12.04 5.15 14.72
CA GLU A 85 12.70 4.54 15.86
C GLU A 85 14.16 4.96 15.84
N ARG A 86 14.59 5.65 16.89
CA ARG A 86 15.98 6.06 17.06
C ARG A 86 16.62 5.18 18.14
N PRO A 87 17.84 4.71 17.91
CA PRO A 87 18.57 3.90 18.87
C PRO A 87 18.80 4.68 20.17
N PRO A 88 18.80 3.99 21.32
CA PRO A 88 19.04 4.63 22.60
C PRO A 88 20.42 5.30 22.59
N ARG A 89 20.47 6.57 23.02
CA ARG A 89 21.74 7.28 23.18
C ARG A 89 22.54 6.56 24.26
N VAL A 90 23.64 5.90 23.90
CA VAL A 90 24.60 5.40 24.88
C VAL A 90 25.13 6.62 25.64
N ALA A 91 24.74 6.77 26.90
CA ALA A 91 25.35 7.74 27.78
C ALA A 91 26.81 7.32 27.98
N VAL A 92 27.72 8.02 27.31
CA VAL A 92 29.16 7.84 27.53
C VAL A 92 29.45 8.35 28.94
N ASN A 93 29.45 7.44 29.92
CA ASN A 93 30.00 7.74 31.23
C ASN A 93 31.51 7.80 31.06
N SER A 94 32.05 9.02 31.06
CA SER A 94 33.48 9.33 31.01
C SER A 94 34.20 8.85 32.27
N LYS A 95 34.32 7.53 32.48
CA LYS A 95 35.19 6.85 33.46
C LYS A 95 34.92 5.35 33.37
N GLU A 96 35.58 4.65 32.44
CA GLU A 96 36.13 3.30 32.63
C GLU A 96 36.74 2.80 31.31
N THR A 97 38.08 2.85 31.28
CA THR A 97 38.94 2.16 30.33
C THR A 97 38.91 0.65 30.61
N THR A 98 38.02 -0.09 29.95
CA THR A 98 38.26 -1.51 29.62
C THR A 98 37.44 -1.89 28.39
N ASP A 99 38.17 -2.14 27.30
CA ASP A 99 37.84 -2.90 26.09
C ASP A 99 36.48 -3.63 26.08
N ARG A 100 35.41 -2.90 25.76
CA ARG A 100 34.20 -3.46 25.16
C ARG A 100 34.15 -2.96 23.72
N SER A 101 34.73 -3.72 22.80
CA SER A 101 34.36 -3.64 21.39
C SER A 101 32.91 -4.10 21.26
N LEU A 102 31.97 -3.19 21.52
CA LEU A 102 30.60 -3.32 21.04
C LEU A 102 30.73 -3.47 19.52
N SER A 103 30.18 -4.56 18.98
CA SER A 103 30.25 -4.78 17.54
C SER A 103 29.62 -3.58 16.84
N ASP A 104 30.27 -3.08 15.78
CA ASP A 104 29.74 -1.97 14.97
C ASP A 104 28.30 -2.23 14.45
N ALA A 105 27.82 -3.47 14.54
CA ALA A 105 26.46 -3.89 14.21
C ALA A 105 25.38 -3.45 15.23
N GLU A 106 25.75 -3.15 16.48
CA GLU A 106 24.85 -2.60 17.51
C GLU A 106 24.84 -1.06 17.50
N ILE A 107 25.67 -0.45 16.65
CA ILE A 107 25.70 1.00 16.39
C ILE A 107 24.46 1.35 15.54
N SER A 108 23.39 1.66 16.26
CA SER A 108 22.48 2.73 15.93
C SER A 108 21.72 2.67 14.57
N LYS A 109 21.13 1.52 14.21
CA LYS A 109 20.13 1.50 13.12
C LYS A 109 18.86 2.22 13.56
N SER A 110 18.61 3.40 13.00
CA SER A 110 17.28 4.01 13.06
C SER A 110 16.34 3.27 12.09
N ILE A 111 15.11 3.00 12.50
CA ILE A 111 14.09 2.34 11.67
C ILE A 111 13.03 3.37 11.28
N LEU A 112 12.80 3.52 9.98
CA LEU A 112 11.65 4.26 9.46
C LEU A 112 10.45 3.31 9.36
N CYS A 113 9.40 3.60 10.10
CA CYS A 113 8.12 2.91 10.01
C CYS A 113 7.10 3.83 9.33
N ILE A 114 6.45 3.32 8.28
CA ILE A 114 5.32 3.97 7.62
C ILE A 114 4.15 2.99 7.71
N ARG A 115 3.12 3.37 8.49
CA ARG A 115 1.94 2.54 8.72
C ARG A 115 0.75 3.11 7.96
N ILE A 116 0.21 2.33 7.02
CA ILE A 116 -0.99 2.65 6.25
C ILE A 116 -2.17 1.90 6.88
N ARG A 117 -3.26 2.61 7.18
CA ARG A 117 -4.52 2.03 7.65
C ARG A 117 -5.63 2.41 6.69
N ASP A 118 -6.45 1.43 6.37
CA ASP A 118 -7.67 1.58 5.59
C ASP A 118 -8.88 1.04 6.35
N HIS A 119 -10.06 1.24 5.78
CA HIS A 119 -11.33 0.70 6.27
C HIS A 119 -11.95 -0.24 5.22
N GLY A 120 -11.14 -1.02 4.52
CA GLY A 120 -11.53 -1.87 3.40
C GLY A 120 -12.09 -3.24 3.77
N GLY A 121 -12.56 -3.44 4.99
CA GLY A 121 -13.15 -4.71 5.44
C GLY A 121 -12.15 -5.81 5.79
N GLY A 122 -10.86 -5.62 5.49
CA GLY A 122 -9.78 -6.58 5.79
C GLY A 122 -9.57 -7.63 4.70
N ILE A 123 -8.63 -8.54 4.95
CA ILE A 123 -8.28 -9.65 4.05
C ILE A 123 -9.05 -10.90 4.51
N ASP A 124 -9.71 -11.60 3.58
CA ASP A 124 -10.35 -12.89 3.89
C ASP A 124 -9.29 -13.87 4.43
N PRO A 125 -9.53 -14.56 5.56
CA PRO A 125 -8.60 -15.54 6.10
C PRO A 125 -8.15 -16.62 5.09
N GLN A 126 -8.97 -16.93 4.08
CA GLN A 126 -8.63 -17.86 3.01
C GLN A 126 -7.60 -17.30 2.03
N ASP A 127 -7.61 -15.98 1.80
CA ASP A 127 -6.69 -15.31 0.89
C ASP A 127 -5.37 -14.95 1.57
N LEU A 128 -5.36 -14.80 2.90
CA LEU A 128 -4.20 -14.36 3.68
C LEU A 128 -2.91 -15.16 3.42
N PRO A 129 -2.92 -16.50 3.24
CA PRO A 129 -1.71 -17.25 2.88
C PRO A 129 -1.16 -16.92 1.49
N HIS A 130 -1.98 -16.34 0.62
CA HIS A 130 -1.70 -16.14 -0.80
C HIS A 130 -1.41 -14.69 -1.18
N VAL A 131 -1.69 -13.70 -0.32
CA VAL A 131 -1.51 -12.27 -0.66
C VAL A 131 -0.08 -11.86 -1.02
N PHE A 132 0.92 -12.67 -0.68
CA PHE A 132 2.32 -12.48 -1.07
C PHE A 132 2.79 -13.39 -2.21
N SER A 133 1.90 -14.23 -2.75
CA SER A 133 2.20 -15.09 -3.89
C SER A 133 2.14 -14.28 -5.18
N TYR A 134 3.16 -14.44 -6.04
CA TYR A 134 3.13 -13.85 -7.37
C TYR A 134 1.89 -14.31 -8.14
N ALA A 135 1.34 -13.40 -8.97
CA ALA A 135 0.12 -13.59 -9.76
C ALA A 135 -1.18 -13.86 -8.98
N PHE A 136 -1.17 -13.88 -7.65
CA PHE A 136 -2.41 -13.92 -6.86
C PHE A 136 -3.08 -12.53 -6.85
N SER A 137 -4.40 -12.48 -7.11
CA SER A 137 -5.20 -11.26 -7.03
C SER A 137 -6.67 -11.59 -6.81
N THR A 138 -7.34 -10.77 -5.99
CA THR A 138 -8.79 -10.88 -5.75
C THR A 138 -9.63 -10.13 -6.79
N VAL A 139 -9.01 -9.39 -7.71
CA VAL A 139 -9.70 -8.64 -8.78
C VAL A 139 -10.50 -9.59 -9.67
N GLY A 140 -11.80 -9.34 -9.83
CA GLY A 140 -12.67 -10.10 -10.75
C GLY A 140 -13.13 -11.47 -10.23
N SER A 141 -12.97 -11.75 -8.93
CA SER A 141 -13.45 -13.01 -8.33
C SER A 141 -14.95 -13.00 -8.02
N GLU A 142 -15.59 -11.83 -7.94
CA GLU A 142 -17.01 -11.69 -7.58
C GLU A 142 -17.97 -12.23 -8.65
N ASP A 143 -17.56 -12.29 -9.92
CA ASP A 143 -18.40 -12.79 -11.01
C ASP A 143 -18.53 -14.32 -11.06
N LYS A 144 -17.68 -15.06 -10.32
CA LYS A 144 -17.65 -16.53 -10.40
C LYS A 144 -18.59 -17.26 -9.43
N ALA A 145 -19.17 -16.57 -8.45
CA ALA A 145 -20.08 -17.21 -7.49
C ALA A 145 -21.48 -17.51 -8.07
N LYS A 146 -21.77 -17.11 -9.32
CA LYS A 146 -23.09 -17.26 -9.95
C LYS A 146 -23.16 -18.24 -11.11
N ASP A 147 -22.06 -18.78 -11.62
CA ASP A 147 -22.13 -19.71 -12.75
C ASP A 147 -21.23 -20.93 -12.54
N GLY A 148 -21.89 -22.08 -12.41
CA GLY A 148 -21.22 -23.36 -12.29
C GLY A 148 -20.80 -23.90 -13.66
N MET A 149 -19.64 -24.54 -13.66
CA MET A 149 -19.17 -25.61 -14.58
C MET A 149 -18.00 -25.26 -15.53
N HIS A 150 -16.94 -26.06 -15.34
CA HIS A 150 -15.92 -26.59 -16.29
C HIS A 150 -14.66 -25.77 -16.70
N ASN A 151 -13.54 -26.26 -16.15
CA ASN A 151 -12.24 -26.64 -16.73
C ASN A 151 -11.61 -25.87 -17.91
N GLN A 152 -10.37 -25.45 -17.62
CA GLN A 152 -9.18 -25.53 -18.48
C GLN A 152 -9.06 -24.56 -19.67
N ALA A 153 -8.52 -23.37 -19.36
CA ALA A 153 -7.64 -22.60 -20.24
C ALA A 153 -6.82 -21.61 -19.40
N ASP A 154 -5.77 -22.11 -18.74
CA ASP A 154 -4.63 -21.28 -18.36
C ASP A 154 -3.96 -20.79 -19.66
N PHE A 155 -3.52 -19.54 -19.66
CA PHE A 155 -2.79 -18.82 -20.73
C PHE A 155 -3.58 -17.87 -21.65
N ASP A 156 -4.91 -17.96 -21.78
CA ASP A 156 -5.67 -17.05 -22.68
C ASP A 156 -6.39 -15.88 -21.97
N ARG A 157 -6.24 -15.77 -20.64
CA ARG A 157 -6.87 -14.71 -19.81
C ARG A 157 -6.24 -13.32 -19.97
N ILE A 158 -5.17 -13.17 -20.74
CA ILE A 158 -4.49 -11.87 -20.97
C ILE A 158 -5.12 -11.08 -22.13
N SER A 159 -5.88 -11.73 -23.04
CA SER A 159 -6.30 -11.10 -24.30
C SER A 159 -7.78 -10.63 -24.35
N TYR A 160 -8.69 -11.27 -23.62
CA TYR A 160 -10.15 -11.06 -23.80
C TYR A 160 -10.84 -10.12 -22.79
N GLY A 161 -10.14 -9.07 -22.33
CA GLY A 161 -10.71 -8.08 -21.40
C GLY A 161 -10.51 -6.62 -21.83
N GLN A 162 -10.14 -6.38 -23.09
CA GLN A 162 -9.61 -5.10 -23.57
C GLN A 162 -10.67 -4.03 -23.93
N GLU A 163 -11.96 -4.29 -23.71
CA GLU A 163 -13.03 -3.47 -24.32
C GLU A 163 -13.90 -2.62 -23.38
N GLU A 164 -13.78 -2.66 -22.05
CA GLU A 164 -14.55 -1.73 -21.21
C GLU A 164 -13.69 -1.06 -20.12
N LEU A 165 -13.73 0.28 -20.15
CA LEU A 165 -13.03 1.30 -19.34
C LEU A 165 -11.61 1.69 -19.80
N LYS A 166 -11.54 2.34 -20.97
CA LYS A 166 -10.36 3.11 -21.42
C LYS A 166 -10.32 4.49 -20.75
N SER A 167 -9.77 4.56 -19.54
CA SER A 167 -8.99 5.74 -19.13
C SER A 167 -7.58 5.59 -19.72
N SER A 168 -6.94 6.68 -20.15
CA SER A 168 -5.63 6.65 -20.83
C SER A 168 -4.47 6.13 -19.95
N LEU A 169 -4.73 5.80 -18.68
CA LEU A 169 -3.75 5.26 -17.73
C LEU A 169 -3.90 3.75 -17.39
N GLY A 170 -4.86 3.03 -17.99
CA GLY A 170 -5.06 1.60 -17.71
C GLY A 170 -5.65 1.30 -16.32
N ARG A 171 -5.92 0.02 -16.02
CA ARG A 171 -6.45 -0.41 -14.72
C ARG A 171 -5.40 -0.18 -13.62
N ILE A 172 -5.81 0.28 -12.44
CA ILE A 172 -4.95 0.36 -11.23
C ILE A 172 -4.16 -0.93 -10.95
N ALA A 173 -4.79 -2.08 -11.22
CA ALA A 173 -4.23 -3.42 -11.04
C ALA A 173 -3.40 -3.92 -12.24
N GLY A 174 -3.35 -3.17 -13.34
CA GLY A 174 -2.75 -3.55 -14.62
C GLY A 174 -1.59 -2.66 -15.07
N LEU A 175 -1.10 -1.75 -14.22
CA LEU A 175 0.07 -0.91 -14.50
C LEU A 175 1.42 -1.65 -14.41
N GLY A 176 1.39 -2.97 -14.22
CA GLY A 176 2.54 -3.85 -14.50
C GLY A 176 3.70 -3.66 -13.55
N PHE A 177 3.53 -4.08 -12.30
CA PHE A 177 4.61 -4.25 -11.32
C PHE A 177 4.31 -5.35 -10.29
N GLY A 178 3.50 -6.35 -10.69
CA GLY A 178 3.15 -7.55 -9.94
C GLY A 178 2.53 -8.59 -10.85
#